data_AF-A0A816PDZ8-F1
#
_entry.id   AF-A0A816PDZ8-F1
#
_cell.length_a   1.000
_cell.length_b   1.000
_cell.length_c   1.000
_cell.angle_alpha   90.00
_cell.angle_beta   90.00
_cell.angle_gamma   90.00
#
_symmetry.space_group_name_H-M   'P 1'
#
loop_
_entity.id
_entity.type
_entity.pdbx_description
1 polymer ?
#
loop_
_entity_poly.entity_id
_entity_poly.type
_entity_poly.pdbx_seq_one_letter_code
_entity_poly.pdbx_strand_id
1 'polypeptide(L)'
;MERPSNGGILYHEVQEANLCAVHCVNTVLQGPFFSEFDLAAVASDLDGKERQVMLEGAAAGTFSAGDFFSEESHNVSLGGDFSIQVLQKALEVWNLQVIPLNCRDAEPAQIDPELENAFICHLHDHWFCIRKVNGEWYNFDSLLAAPQHLSKFYLSAFLDSLRGSGWSIFIVKGNFPQECPLSSSEASNGFGQWLSPEDAERLLKTTGAVRRSSPSSASGNRTSDNVDQQRPYEALSREEVRAFSEMEDDDLKAAIAASLLDACAAGANPGAVGSSSQKESEKQK
;
A
#
# COMPACT_ATOMS: atom_id res chain seq x y z
N MET A 1 8.41 -23.30 7.29
CA MET A 1 7.72 -23.28 5.99
C MET A 1 6.35 -22.69 6.23
N GLU A 2 6.25 -21.37 6.07
CA GLU A 2 4.95 -20.70 6.07
C GLU A 2 4.17 -21.23 4.86
N ARG A 3 2.98 -21.76 5.10
CA ARG A 3 2.11 -22.21 4.00
C ARG A 3 1.74 -20.95 3.20
N PRO A 4 1.75 -21.00 1.85
CA PRO A 4 1.36 -19.84 1.06
C PRO A 4 -0.09 -19.49 1.40
N SER A 5 -0.28 -18.42 2.16
CA SER A 5 -1.57 -17.79 2.33
C SER A 5 -2.11 -17.46 0.94
N ASN A 6 -3.32 -17.91 0.64
CA ASN A 6 -4.11 -17.48 -0.52
C ASN A 6 -3.66 -18.00 -1.90
N GLY A 7 -2.78 -19.00 -1.97
CA GLY A 7 -2.31 -19.53 -3.26
C GLY A 7 -1.60 -18.49 -4.14
N GLY A 8 -1.17 -17.36 -3.56
CA GLY A 8 -0.51 -16.25 -4.27
C GLY A 8 -1.46 -15.30 -5.01
N ILE A 9 -2.77 -15.40 -4.81
CA ILE A 9 -3.75 -14.51 -5.45
C ILE A 9 -3.90 -13.22 -4.63
N LEU A 10 -3.96 -12.08 -5.32
CA LEU A 10 -4.08 -10.75 -4.75
C LEU A 10 -5.53 -10.30 -4.81
N TYR A 11 -6.11 -9.94 -3.66
CA TYR A 11 -7.40 -9.27 -3.62
C TYR A 11 -7.24 -7.77 -3.78
N HIS A 12 -7.94 -7.16 -4.73
CA HIS A 12 -7.90 -5.73 -5.00
C HIS A 12 -9.30 -5.16 -5.23
N GLU A 13 -9.63 -4.09 -4.52
CA GLU A 13 -10.85 -3.33 -4.73
C GLU A 13 -10.50 -1.98 -5.36
N VAL A 14 -11.03 -1.73 -6.57
CA VAL A 14 -10.88 -0.42 -7.23
C VAL A 14 -11.97 0.50 -6.71
N GLN A 15 -11.58 1.68 -6.26
CA GLN A 15 -12.48 2.65 -5.69
C GLN A 15 -13.28 3.38 -6.77
N GLU A 16 -14.60 3.46 -6.60
CA GLU A 16 -15.51 4.22 -7.49
C GLU A 16 -16.09 5.50 -6.82
N ALA A 17 -15.97 5.65 -5.50
CA ALA A 17 -16.44 6.79 -4.69
C ALA A 17 -15.45 7.08 -3.55
N ASN A 18 -15.59 8.07 -2.67
CA ASN A 18 -14.63 8.38 -1.58
C ASN A 18 -14.55 7.34 -0.43
N LEU A 19 -14.68 6.04 -0.72
CA LEU A 19 -14.70 4.93 0.25
C LEU A 19 -13.34 4.22 0.39
N CYS A 20 -12.25 4.97 0.31
CA CYS A 20 -10.88 4.45 0.37
C CYS A 20 -10.62 3.62 1.65
N ALA A 21 -11.22 3.99 2.78
CA ALA A 21 -11.11 3.26 4.04
C ALA A 21 -11.64 1.82 3.97
N VAL A 22 -12.79 1.59 3.31
CA VAL A 22 -13.39 0.25 3.16
C VAL A 22 -12.45 -0.63 2.35
N HIS A 23 -12.00 -0.14 1.21
CA HIS A 23 -11.07 -0.83 0.32
C HIS A 23 -9.73 -1.12 1.01
N CYS A 24 -9.23 -0.16 1.79
CA CYS A 24 -8.01 -0.33 2.58
C CYS A 24 -8.15 -1.49 3.57
N VAL A 25 -9.21 -1.52 4.40
CA VAL A 25 -9.43 -2.58 5.39
C VAL A 25 -9.64 -3.95 4.74
N ASN A 26 -10.45 -4.03 3.68
CA ASN A 26 -10.67 -5.28 2.96
C ASN A 26 -9.38 -5.83 2.34
N THR A 27 -8.54 -4.93 1.85
CA THR A 27 -7.24 -5.32 1.29
C THR A 27 -6.24 -5.73 2.36
N VAL A 28 -6.23 -5.05 3.52
CA VAL A 28 -5.49 -5.45 4.72
C VAL A 28 -5.91 -6.85 5.17
N LEU A 29 -7.14 -7.28 4.89
CA LEU A 29 -7.63 -8.63 5.20
C LEU A 29 -7.58 -9.59 4.00
N GLN A 30 -7.30 -9.11 2.79
CA GLN A 30 -7.32 -9.89 1.54
C GLN A 30 -8.67 -10.56 1.31
N GLY A 31 -9.76 -9.78 1.43
CA GLY A 31 -11.11 -10.20 1.07
C GLY A 31 -12.17 -9.14 1.40
N PRO A 32 -13.38 -9.25 0.82
CA PRO A 32 -14.50 -8.33 1.07
C PRO A 32 -15.16 -8.64 2.42
N PHE A 33 -14.50 -8.32 3.52
CA PHE A 33 -15.00 -8.60 4.86
C PHE A 33 -15.88 -7.48 5.41
N PHE A 34 -15.69 -6.26 4.94
CA PHE A 34 -16.42 -5.08 5.35
C PHE A 34 -17.08 -4.40 4.16
N SER A 35 -18.31 -3.93 4.38
CA SER A 35 -18.98 -2.99 3.49
C SER A 35 -18.93 -1.57 4.07
N GLU A 36 -19.31 -0.58 3.25
CA GLU A 36 -19.53 0.80 3.71
C GLU A 36 -20.46 0.86 4.93
N PHE A 37 -21.54 0.07 4.91
CA PHE A 37 -22.51 0.02 6.01
C PHE A 37 -21.90 -0.52 7.29
N ASP A 38 -21.00 -1.52 7.19
CA ASP A 38 -20.33 -2.10 8.35
C ASP A 38 -19.37 -1.09 9.00
N LEU A 39 -18.56 -0.40 8.19
CA LEU A 39 -17.66 0.65 8.69
C LEU A 39 -18.44 1.84 9.27
N ALA A 40 -19.53 2.26 8.62
CA ALA A 40 -20.40 3.31 9.14
C ALA A 40 -21.05 2.92 10.47
N ALA A 41 -21.44 1.66 10.64
CA ALA A 41 -21.96 1.15 11.92
C ALA A 41 -20.90 1.17 13.01
N VAL A 42 -19.65 0.78 12.70
CA VAL A 42 -18.52 0.86 13.64
C VAL A 42 -18.27 2.32 14.04
N ALA A 43 -18.29 3.24 13.09
CA ALA A 43 -18.09 4.65 13.38
C ALA A 43 -19.21 5.24 14.26
N SER A 44 -20.47 4.90 13.97
CA SER A 44 -21.61 5.35 14.80
C SER A 44 -21.56 4.81 16.23
N ASP A 45 -21.09 3.56 16.41
CA ASP A 45 -20.87 2.98 17.74
C ASP A 45 -19.73 3.70 18.49
N LEU A 46 -18.66 4.11 17.80
CA LEU A 46 -17.59 4.93 18.39
C LEU A 46 -18.10 6.31 18.80
N ASP A 47 -18.86 7.01 17.93
CA ASP A 47 -19.46 8.31 18.25
C ASP A 47 -20.37 8.21 19.50
N GLY A 48 -21.13 7.11 19.62
CA GLY A 48 -21.97 6.81 20.77
C GLY A 48 -21.18 6.61 22.06
N LYS A 49 -20.07 5.88 21.99
CA LYS A 49 -19.18 5.63 23.14
C LYS A 49 -18.44 6.89 23.58
N GLU A 50 -17.95 7.68 22.65
CA GLU A 50 -17.28 8.96 22.93
C GLU A 50 -18.25 9.91 23.64
N ARG A 51 -19.49 9.99 23.14
CA ARG A 51 -20.56 10.76 23.81
C ARG A 51 -20.86 10.27 25.22
N GLN A 52 -20.89 8.96 25.44
CA GLN A 52 -21.12 8.39 26.76
C GLN A 52 -19.99 8.74 27.72
N VAL A 53 -18.72 8.56 27.33
CA VAL A 53 -17.55 8.89 28.15
C VAL A 53 -17.55 10.38 28.51
N MET A 54 -17.94 11.25 27.58
CA MET A 54 -18.06 12.68 27.84
C MET A 54 -19.18 12.99 28.84
N LEU A 55 -20.34 12.35 28.72
CA LEU A 55 -21.43 12.51 29.68
C LEU A 55 -21.03 12.05 31.09
N GLU A 56 -20.31 10.93 31.18
CA GLU A 56 -19.79 10.39 32.44
C GLU A 56 -18.75 11.33 33.09
N GLY A 57 -17.81 11.87 32.32
CA GLY A 57 -16.81 12.79 32.85
C GLY A 57 -17.37 14.19 33.17
N ALA A 58 -18.41 14.64 32.46
CA ALA A 58 -19.18 15.83 32.82
C ALA A 58 -19.97 15.61 34.13
N ALA A 59 -20.58 14.43 34.30
CA ALA A 59 -21.27 14.05 35.53
C ALA A 59 -20.30 13.90 36.72
N ALA A 60 -19.06 13.48 36.47
CA ALA A 60 -17.98 13.43 37.46
C ALA A 60 -17.35 14.80 37.77
N GLY A 61 -17.86 15.89 37.18
CA GLY A 61 -17.37 17.26 37.40
C GLY A 61 -15.97 17.52 36.86
N THR A 62 -15.48 16.66 35.95
CA THR A 62 -14.13 16.79 35.38
C THR A 62 -14.09 17.85 34.27
N PHE A 63 -15.23 18.14 33.62
CA PHE A 63 -15.36 19.16 32.57
C PHE A 63 -16.76 19.81 32.60
N SER A 64 -16.88 21.05 32.12
CA SER A 64 -18.14 21.79 32.05
C SER A 64 -18.98 21.32 30.86
N ALA A 65 -20.19 20.82 31.14
CA ALA A 65 -21.10 20.28 30.12
C ALA A 65 -21.48 21.29 29.00
N GLY A 66 -21.33 22.60 29.22
CA GLY A 66 -21.81 23.64 28.30
C GLY A 66 -20.94 23.95 27.07
N ASP A 67 -19.67 23.54 27.05
CA ASP A 67 -18.73 23.95 25.98
C ASP A 67 -18.59 22.90 24.86
N PHE A 68 -18.96 21.64 25.14
CA PHE A 68 -18.64 20.50 24.25
C PHE A 68 -19.85 19.83 23.57
N PHE A 69 -21.10 20.17 23.92
CA PHE A 69 -22.26 19.69 23.14
C PHE A 69 -22.28 20.21 21.69
N SER A 70 -21.38 21.13 21.35
CA SER A 70 -21.24 21.74 20.03
C SER A 70 -20.25 21.00 19.12
N GLU A 71 -19.32 20.22 19.68
CA GLU A 71 -18.36 19.41 18.92
C GLU A 71 -18.78 17.94 19.02
N GLU A 72 -19.84 17.59 18.30
CA GLU A 72 -20.19 16.20 18.04
C GLU A 72 -19.00 15.57 17.31
N SER A 73 -18.33 14.60 17.94
CA SER A 73 -17.30 13.82 17.26
C SER A 73 -17.96 13.11 16.10
N HIS A 74 -17.41 13.29 14.92
CA HIS A 74 -17.87 12.67 13.69
C HIS A 74 -16.75 11.79 13.17
N ASN A 75 -16.81 10.51 13.49
CA ASN A 75 -15.86 9.52 12.98
C ASN A 75 -16.02 9.22 11.48
N VAL A 76 -17.08 9.74 10.84
CA VAL A 76 -17.30 9.73 9.38
C VAL A 76 -17.58 11.15 8.89
N SER A 77 -16.82 11.59 7.89
CA SER A 77 -17.08 12.85 7.20
C SER A 77 -18.23 12.72 6.20
N LEU A 78 -18.95 13.82 5.93
CA LEU A 78 -19.94 13.90 4.85
C LEU A 78 -19.34 13.53 3.47
N GLY A 79 -18.02 13.67 3.33
CA GLY A 79 -17.27 13.29 2.14
C GLY A 79 -16.94 11.80 2.02
N GLY A 80 -17.29 10.97 3.00
CA GLY A 80 -17.03 9.51 3.00
C GLY A 80 -15.68 9.10 3.60
N ASP A 81 -14.92 10.03 4.16
CA ASP A 81 -13.67 9.73 4.86
C ASP A 81 -13.95 9.22 6.28
N PHE A 82 -13.17 8.24 6.72
CA PHE A 82 -13.30 7.58 8.01
C PHE A 82 -12.10 7.89 8.88
N SER A 83 -12.34 8.12 10.18
CA SER A 83 -11.26 8.31 11.13
C SER A 83 -10.42 7.03 11.28
N ILE A 84 -9.14 7.19 11.61
CA ILE A 84 -8.24 6.07 11.92
C ILE A 84 -8.84 5.16 12.99
N GLN A 85 -9.56 5.70 13.98
CA GLN A 85 -10.13 4.94 15.08
C GLN A 85 -11.16 3.92 14.59
N VAL A 86 -11.91 4.24 13.53
CA VAL A 86 -12.82 3.29 12.87
C VAL A 86 -12.04 2.10 12.31
N LEU A 87 -10.95 2.36 11.58
CA LEU A 87 -10.09 1.31 11.03
C LEU A 87 -9.45 0.48 12.14
N GLN A 88 -8.98 1.11 13.21
CA GLN A 88 -8.44 0.41 14.39
C GLN A 88 -9.48 -0.53 14.98
N LYS A 89 -10.73 -0.06 15.14
CA LYS A 89 -11.79 -0.86 15.74
C LYS A 89 -12.25 -2.00 14.85
N ALA A 90 -12.33 -1.77 13.54
CA ALA A 90 -12.66 -2.79 12.55
C ALA A 90 -11.61 -3.92 12.53
N LEU A 91 -10.32 -3.55 12.55
CA LEU A 91 -9.22 -4.51 12.54
C LEU A 91 -9.04 -5.23 13.89
N GLU A 92 -9.41 -4.60 15.01
CA GLU A 92 -9.37 -5.21 16.34
C GLU A 92 -10.23 -6.48 16.42
N VAL A 93 -11.37 -6.53 15.71
CA VAL A 93 -12.24 -7.72 15.62
C VAL A 93 -11.49 -8.94 15.08
N TRP A 94 -10.46 -8.72 14.26
CA TRP A 94 -9.61 -9.75 13.66
C TRP A 94 -8.35 -10.04 14.48
N ASN A 95 -8.23 -9.53 15.71
CA ASN A 95 -7.01 -9.56 16.52
C ASN A 95 -5.82 -8.90 15.81
N LEU A 96 -6.09 -7.88 15.01
CA LEU A 96 -5.09 -7.03 14.39
C LEU A 96 -4.99 -5.72 15.17
N GLN A 97 -3.77 -5.27 15.38
CA GLN A 97 -3.44 -4.03 16.06
C GLN A 97 -2.82 -3.07 15.05
N VAL A 98 -3.29 -1.83 15.07
CA VAL A 98 -2.80 -0.77 14.19
C VAL A 98 -1.99 0.21 15.03
N ILE A 99 -0.68 0.25 14.79
CA ILE A 99 0.29 1.00 15.59
C ILE A 99 0.92 2.08 14.72
N PRO A 100 0.88 3.36 15.11
CA PRO A 100 1.58 4.43 14.40
C PRO A 100 3.08 4.14 14.26
N LEU A 101 3.64 4.35 13.07
CA LEU A 101 5.05 4.08 12.79
C LEU A 101 5.99 4.94 13.66
N ASN A 102 5.54 6.11 14.13
CA ASN A 102 6.30 7.01 15.00
C ASN A 102 6.38 6.55 16.48
N CYS A 103 5.72 5.46 16.85
CA CYS A 103 5.72 4.95 18.22
C CYS A 103 6.98 4.12 18.51
N ARG A 104 7.36 4.02 19.80
CA ARG A 104 8.50 3.20 20.25
C ARG A 104 8.31 1.71 19.93
N ASP A 105 7.07 1.23 19.93
CA ASP A 105 6.75 -0.18 19.62
C ASP A 105 6.89 -0.51 18.12
N ALA A 106 7.07 0.53 17.30
CA ALA A 106 7.28 0.45 15.86
C ALA A 106 8.77 0.58 15.45
N GLU A 107 9.70 0.77 16.39
CA GLU A 107 11.15 0.82 16.13
C GLU A 107 11.67 -0.33 15.26
N PRO A 108 11.29 -1.61 15.51
CA PRO A 108 11.76 -2.72 14.66
C PRO A 108 11.33 -2.57 13.20
N ALA A 109 10.12 -2.05 12.96
CA ALA A 109 9.58 -1.85 11.62
C ALA A 109 10.20 -0.63 10.91
N GLN A 110 10.76 0.32 11.65
CA GLN A 110 11.54 1.42 11.07
C GLN A 110 12.92 0.95 10.58
N ILE A 111 13.50 -0.03 11.28
CA ILE A 111 14.82 -0.59 10.96
C ILE A 111 14.70 -1.64 9.85
N ASP A 112 13.74 -2.56 9.98
CA ASP A 112 13.52 -3.64 9.03
C ASP A 112 12.03 -3.78 8.70
N PRO A 113 11.51 -2.96 7.75
CA PRO A 113 10.10 -2.99 7.38
C PRO A 113 9.68 -4.31 6.73
N GLU A 114 10.63 -5.15 6.27
CA GLU A 114 10.33 -6.42 5.61
C GLU A 114 9.79 -7.50 6.56
N LEU A 115 10.03 -7.34 7.87
CA LEU A 115 9.56 -8.26 8.91
C LEU A 115 8.08 -8.09 9.25
N GLU A 116 7.51 -6.95 8.88
CA GLU A 116 6.08 -6.69 9.07
C GLU A 116 5.26 -7.29 7.93
N ASN A 117 3.93 -7.30 8.09
CA ASN A 117 3.01 -7.92 7.14
C ASN A 117 2.17 -6.91 6.36
N ALA A 118 1.82 -5.77 6.97
CA ALA A 118 1.07 -4.73 6.31
C ALA A 118 1.28 -3.36 6.95
N PHE A 119 1.17 -2.33 6.10
CA PHE A 119 1.16 -0.93 6.46
C PHE A 119 -0.13 -0.30 5.92
N ILE A 120 -0.66 0.67 6.67
CA ILE A 120 -1.75 1.55 6.27
C ILE A 120 -1.17 2.95 6.19
N CYS A 121 -1.42 3.63 5.08
CA CYS A 121 -0.94 4.97 4.81
C CYS A 121 -2.12 5.92 4.67
N HIS A 122 -1.99 7.11 5.25
CA HIS A 122 -2.99 8.16 5.21
C HIS A 122 -2.41 9.52 4.90
N LEU A 123 -3.04 10.23 3.97
CA LEU A 123 -2.75 11.63 3.66
C LEU A 123 -4.00 12.29 3.04
N HIS A 124 -4.38 13.45 3.58
CA HIS A 124 -5.43 14.33 3.02
C HIS A 124 -6.70 13.57 2.54
N ASP A 125 -7.31 12.79 3.43
CA ASP A 125 -8.57 12.04 3.21
C ASP A 125 -8.43 10.82 2.27
N HIS A 126 -7.20 10.34 2.04
CA HIS A 126 -6.95 9.11 1.29
C HIS A 126 -6.26 8.05 2.14
N TRP A 127 -6.86 6.85 2.14
CA TRP A 127 -6.34 5.66 2.80
C TRP A 127 -5.90 4.63 1.76
N PHE A 128 -4.68 4.11 1.89
CA PHE A 128 -4.27 2.94 1.13
C PHE A 128 -3.45 1.96 1.98
N CYS A 129 -3.35 0.73 1.49
CA CYS A 129 -2.63 -0.34 2.17
C CYS A 129 -1.41 -0.79 1.36
N ILE A 130 -0.31 -1.05 2.04
CA ILE A 130 0.83 -1.79 1.52
C ILE A 130 0.85 -3.13 2.25
N ARG A 131 0.70 -4.24 1.54
CA ARG A 131 0.61 -5.56 2.19
C ARG A 131 1.57 -6.57 1.54
N LYS A 132 2.16 -7.39 2.39
CA LYS A 132 2.96 -8.55 2.01
C LYS A 132 2.04 -9.71 1.71
N VAL A 133 2.11 -10.23 0.49
CA VAL A 133 1.37 -11.42 0.05
C VAL A 133 2.37 -12.41 -0.56
N ASN A 134 2.38 -13.63 -0.04
CA ASN A 134 3.29 -14.69 -0.49
C ASN A 134 4.78 -14.29 -0.48
N GLY A 135 5.19 -13.47 0.49
CA GLY A 135 6.58 -13.03 0.65
C GLY A 135 6.97 -11.81 -0.18
N GLU A 136 6.10 -11.29 -1.04
CA GLU A 136 6.33 -10.12 -1.87
C GLU A 136 5.42 -8.95 -1.45
N TRP A 137 5.86 -7.72 -1.68
CA TRP A 137 5.13 -6.52 -1.25
C TRP A 137 4.31 -5.94 -2.41
N TYR A 138 3.13 -5.46 -2.07
CA TYR A 138 2.24 -4.81 -3.03
C TYR A 138 1.62 -3.56 -2.44
N ASN A 139 1.56 -2.50 -3.23
CA ASN A 139 0.77 -1.31 -3.00
C ASN A 139 -0.66 -1.53 -3.53
N PHE A 140 -1.61 -1.54 -2.61
CA PHE A 140 -3.03 -1.69 -2.86
C PHE A 140 -3.76 -0.35 -2.73
N ASP A 141 -3.24 0.67 -3.39
CA ASP A 141 -3.96 1.91 -3.58
C ASP A 141 -5.18 1.64 -4.46
N SER A 142 -6.36 1.90 -3.91
CA SER A 142 -7.65 1.69 -4.55
C SER A 142 -7.86 2.58 -5.78
N LEU A 143 -7.04 3.63 -5.94
CA LEU A 143 -6.98 4.46 -7.15
C LEU A 143 -6.23 3.79 -8.32
N LEU A 144 -5.52 2.68 -8.06
CA LEU A 144 -4.87 1.87 -9.08
C LEU A 144 -5.85 0.83 -9.64
N ALA A 145 -5.66 0.50 -10.92
CA ALA A 145 -6.48 -0.53 -11.57
C ALA A 145 -6.14 -1.95 -11.10
N ALA A 146 -4.95 -2.12 -10.51
CA ALA A 146 -4.47 -3.38 -9.95
C ALA A 146 -3.36 -3.08 -8.92
N PRO A 147 -3.06 -4.02 -8.01
CA PRO A 147 -1.98 -3.88 -7.03
C PRO A 147 -0.63 -3.72 -7.71
N GLN A 148 0.14 -2.74 -7.27
CA GLN A 148 1.49 -2.49 -7.77
C GLN A 148 2.49 -3.28 -6.95
N HIS A 149 3.30 -4.11 -7.61
CA HIS A 149 4.39 -4.81 -6.94
C HIS A 149 5.44 -3.81 -6.46
N LEU A 150 5.98 -4.05 -5.27
CA LEU A 150 7.06 -3.30 -4.67
C LEU A 150 8.16 -4.29 -4.27
N SER A 151 9.38 -4.10 -4.76
CA SER A 151 10.50 -4.90 -4.28
C SER A 151 10.81 -4.62 -2.81
N LYS A 152 11.32 -5.64 -2.13
CA LYS A 152 11.83 -5.56 -0.75
C LYS A 152 12.88 -4.46 -0.59
N PHE A 153 13.78 -4.36 -1.56
CA PHE A 153 14.84 -3.34 -1.57
C PHE A 153 14.30 -1.93 -1.76
N TYR A 154 13.09 -1.79 -2.33
CA TYR A 154 12.47 -0.51 -2.62
C TYR A 154 11.47 -0.07 -1.53
N LEU A 155 10.93 -1.02 -0.76
CA LEU A 155 9.94 -0.75 0.29
C LEU A 155 10.40 0.32 1.28
N SER A 156 11.64 0.23 1.77
CA SER A 156 12.20 1.20 2.72
C SER A 156 12.24 2.61 2.13
N ALA A 157 12.77 2.74 0.92
CA ALA A 157 12.83 4.02 0.20
C ALA A 157 11.43 4.59 -0.08
N PHE A 158 10.47 3.73 -0.39
CA PHE A 158 9.08 4.13 -0.61
C PHE A 158 8.43 4.67 0.68
N LEU A 159 8.57 3.95 1.80
CA LEU A 159 8.07 4.38 3.11
C LEU A 159 8.73 5.68 3.59
N ASP A 160 10.03 5.85 3.35
CA ASP A 160 10.76 7.08 3.68
C ASP A 160 10.29 8.26 2.83
N SER A 161 10.01 8.03 1.54
CA SER A 161 9.43 9.04 0.64
C SER A 161 8.05 9.48 1.13
N LEU A 162 7.19 8.53 1.49
CA LEU A 162 5.88 8.82 2.09
C LEU A 162 6.02 9.66 3.37
N ARG A 163 6.94 9.29 4.27
CA ARG A 163 7.22 10.06 5.48
C ARG A 163 7.68 11.48 5.16
N GLY A 164 8.56 11.65 4.16
CA GLY A 164 9.05 12.95 3.71
C GLY A 164 7.96 13.85 3.12
N SER A 165 6.98 13.25 2.44
CA SER A 165 5.80 13.94 1.91
C SER A 165 4.71 14.20 2.96
N GLY A 166 4.91 13.81 4.23
CA GLY A 166 3.98 14.06 5.33
C GLY A 166 2.89 13.00 5.52
N TRP A 167 3.02 11.82 4.91
CA TRP A 167 2.07 10.72 5.12
C TRP A 167 2.14 10.20 6.56
N SER A 168 0.97 9.92 7.13
CA SER A 168 0.85 9.16 8.36
C SER A 168 0.86 7.67 8.04
N ILE A 169 1.85 6.95 8.56
CA ILE A 169 2.04 5.52 8.32
C ILE A 169 1.74 4.76 9.60
N PHE A 170 0.94 3.70 9.49
CA PHE A 170 0.56 2.81 10.57
C PHE A 170 0.93 1.38 10.20
N ILE A 171 1.46 0.63 11.15
CA ILE A 171 1.78 -0.79 11.00
C ILE A 171 0.60 -1.61 11.47
N VAL A 172 0.26 -2.66 10.74
CA VAL A 172 -0.74 -3.64 11.17
C VAL A 172 -0.04 -4.91 11.67
N LYS A 173 -0.15 -5.19 12.96
CA LYS A 173 0.42 -6.38 13.62
C LYS A 173 -0.68 -7.32 14.07
N GLY A 174 -0.42 -8.62 14.00
CA GLY A 174 -1.33 -9.64 14.52
C GLY A 174 -1.50 -10.82 13.56
N ASN A 175 -2.60 -11.54 13.75
CA ASN A 175 -2.88 -12.76 13.00
C ASN A 175 -3.76 -12.45 11.78
N PHE A 176 -3.12 -12.28 10.63
CA PHE A 176 -3.83 -12.11 9.37
C PHE A 176 -4.61 -13.36 9.00
N PRO A 177 -5.81 -13.22 8.40
CA PRO A 177 -6.55 -14.37 7.90
C PRO A 177 -5.70 -15.11 6.85
N GLN A 178 -5.52 -16.42 7.07
CA GLN A 178 -4.73 -17.31 6.20
C GLN A 178 -5.59 -18.00 5.14
N GLU A 179 -6.90 -18.05 5.34
CA GLU A 179 -7.86 -18.67 4.45
C GLU A 179 -8.60 -17.58 3.68
N CYS A 180 -8.32 -17.46 2.38
CA CYS A 180 -9.23 -16.76 1.49
C CYS A 180 -10.56 -17.51 1.45
N PRO A 181 -11.71 -16.81 1.51
CA PRO A 181 -13.01 -17.39 1.20
C PRO A 181 -13.12 -17.65 -0.31
N LEU A 182 -12.30 -18.53 -0.87
CA LEU A 182 -12.44 -19.03 -2.23
C LEU A 182 -13.49 -20.15 -2.22
N SER A 183 -14.77 -19.80 -2.16
CA SER A 183 -15.76 -20.63 -2.83
C SER A 183 -15.71 -20.24 -4.30
N SER A 184 -15.36 -21.19 -5.17
CA SER A 184 -15.01 -21.02 -6.58
C SER A 184 -16.13 -20.47 -7.49
N SER A 185 -17.15 -19.81 -6.94
CA SER A 185 -18.32 -19.27 -7.62
C SER A 185 -18.45 -17.75 -7.59
N GLU A 186 -17.67 -17.02 -6.78
CA GLU A 186 -17.84 -15.57 -6.56
C GLU A 186 -16.60 -14.74 -6.95
N ALA A 187 -15.95 -15.10 -8.07
CA ALA A 187 -14.78 -14.37 -8.59
C ALA A 187 -15.08 -12.91 -9.00
N SER A 188 -16.35 -12.49 -8.96
CA SER A 188 -16.80 -11.13 -9.25
C SER A 188 -18.07 -10.84 -8.46
N ASN A 189 -18.02 -10.91 -7.13
CA ASN A 189 -18.94 -10.09 -6.35
C ASN A 189 -18.46 -8.66 -6.57
N GLY A 190 -19.31 -7.81 -7.15
CA GLY A 190 -18.96 -6.54 -7.82
C GLY A 190 -18.24 -5.46 -7.00
N PHE A 191 -17.61 -5.81 -5.88
CA PHE A 191 -16.84 -4.95 -4.99
C PHE A 191 -15.31 -5.16 -5.15
N GLY A 192 -14.82 -6.31 -5.63
CA GLY A 192 -13.38 -6.55 -5.78
C GLY A 192 -12.98 -7.64 -6.77
N GLN A 193 -11.71 -7.61 -7.17
CA GLN A 193 -11.11 -8.50 -8.15
C GLN A 193 -9.99 -9.33 -7.51
N TRP A 194 -9.91 -10.59 -7.93
CA TRP A 194 -8.83 -11.50 -7.56
C TRP A 194 -7.86 -11.61 -8.73
N LEU A 195 -6.64 -11.13 -8.54
CA LEU A 195 -5.63 -11.03 -9.59
C LEU A 195 -4.43 -11.91 -9.25
N SER A 196 -3.90 -12.60 -10.26
CA SER A 196 -2.55 -13.15 -10.13
C SER A 196 -1.53 -11.99 -10.17
N PRO A 197 -0.33 -12.15 -9.58
CA PRO A 197 0.71 -11.13 -9.66
C PRO A 197 1.06 -10.74 -11.11
N GLU A 198 1.06 -11.72 -12.03
CA GLU A 198 1.31 -11.48 -13.45
C GLU A 198 0.18 -10.68 -14.11
N ASP A 199 -1.08 -10.96 -13.75
CA ASP A 199 -2.22 -10.22 -14.29
C ASP A 199 -2.26 -8.78 -13.74
N ALA A 200 -1.93 -8.57 -12.47
CA ALA A 200 -1.84 -7.25 -11.87
C ALA A 200 -0.80 -6.36 -12.59
N GLU A 201 0.38 -6.92 -12.86
CA GLU A 201 1.43 -6.23 -13.61
C GLU A 201 1.00 -5.90 -15.06
N ARG A 202 0.33 -6.85 -15.73
CA ARG A 202 -0.23 -6.62 -17.08
C ARG A 202 -1.28 -5.52 -17.09
N LEU A 203 -2.16 -5.47 -16.09
CA LEU A 203 -3.20 -4.45 -15.97
C LEU A 203 -2.60 -3.05 -15.73
N LEU A 204 -1.57 -2.94 -14.90
CA LEU A 204 -0.84 -1.68 -14.69
C LEU A 204 -0.14 -1.22 -15.97
N LYS A 205 0.55 -2.13 -16.68
CA LYS A 205 1.24 -1.82 -17.94
C LYS A 205 0.28 -1.39 -19.06
N THR A 206 -0.85 -2.09 -19.20
CA THR A 206 -1.86 -1.78 -20.23
C THR A 206 -2.59 -0.48 -19.95
N THR A 207 -2.99 -0.20 -18.72
CA THR A 207 -3.59 1.09 -18.34
C THR A 207 -2.61 2.26 -18.47
N GLY A 208 -1.31 2.02 -18.26
CA GLY A 208 -0.24 2.97 -18.59
C GLY A 208 -0.09 3.23 -20.10
N ALA A 209 -0.24 2.22 -20.94
CA ALA A 209 -0.10 2.32 -22.39
C ALA A 209 -1.32 2.95 -23.09
N VAL A 210 -2.55 2.63 -22.67
CA VAL A 210 -3.80 3.17 -23.27
C VAL A 210 -3.91 4.69 -23.08
N ARG A 211 -3.32 5.25 -22.02
CA ARG A 211 -3.28 6.71 -21.83
C ARG A 211 -2.20 7.42 -22.68
N ARG A 212 -1.17 6.69 -23.17
CA ARG A 212 -0.14 7.26 -24.07
C ARG A 212 -0.63 7.38 -25.51
N SER A 213 -1.70 6.69 -25.88
CA SER A 213 -2.19 6.61 -27.27
C SER A 213 -3.46 7.41 -27.56
N SER A 214 -3.95 8.25 -26.64
CA SER A 214 -5.01 9.23 -26.96
C SER A 214 -4.42 10.36 -27.81
N PRO A 215 -4.72 10.45 -29.12
CA PRO A 215 -4.40 11.64 -29.88
C PRO A 215 -5.42 12.70 -29.49
N SER A 216 -4.94 13.84 -29.01
CA SER A 216 -5.71 15.07 -28.89
C SER A 216 -6.29 15.46 -30.26
N SER A 217 -7.49 15.00 -30.56
CA SER A 217 -8.29 15.50 -31.66
C SER A 217 -9.01 16.75 -31.18
N ALA A 218 -8.42 17.89 -31.53
CA ALA A 218 -9.03 19.19 -31.42
C ALA A 218 -10.36 19.25 -32.19
N SER A 219 -11.43 19.62 -31.50
CA SER A 219 -12.53 20.37 -32.10
C SER A 219 -13.12 21.27 -31.02
N GLY A 220 -13.04 22.58 -31.25
CA GLY A 220 -13.37 23.59 -30.27
C GLY A 220 -14.87 23.77 -30.07
N ASN A 221 -15.23 24.19 -28.85
CA ASN A 221 -16.12 25.33 -28.71
C ASN A 221 -15.86 26.01 -27.36
N ARG A 222 -15.68 27.32 -27.44
CA ARG A 222 -15.54 28.23 -26.29
C ARG A 222 -16.94 28.53 -25.75
N THR A 223 -17.16 28.30 -24.46
CA THR A 223 -18.05 29.15 -23.65
C THR A 223 -17.40 29.39 -22.30
N SER A 224 -17.37 30.67 -21.95
CA SER A 224 -16.88 31.25 -20.71
C SER A 224 -17.81 30.85 -19.57
N ASP A 225 -17.28 30.27 -18.50
CA ASP A 225 -17.82 30.44 -17.15
C ASP A 225 -16.71 30.30 -16.12
N ASN A 226 -16.58 31.34 -15.29
CA ASN A 226 -15.76 31.39 -14.09
C ASN A 226 -16.32 30.41 -13.06
N VAL A 227 -15.57 29.35 -12.75
CA VAL A 227 -15.69 28.64 -11.48
C VAL A 227 -14.29 28.36 -10.96
N ASP A 228 -14.01 29.02 -9.84
CA ASP A 228 -13.05 28.73 -8.78
C ASP A 228 -12.06 27.57 -9.04
N GLN A 229 -10.78 27.92 -9.21
CA GLN A 229 -9.66 26.99 -9.28
C GLN A 229 -9.38 26.42 -7.88
N GLN A 230 -10.22 25.49 -7.42
CA GLN A 230 -9.81 24.53 -6.41
C GLN A 230 -8.82 23.57 -7.07
N ARG A 231 -7.53 23.77 -6.77
CA ARG A 231 -6.45 22.86 -7.14
C ARG A 231 -6.77 21.46 -6.57
N PRO A 232 -6.87 20.42 -7.40
CA PRO A 232 -7.01 19.07 -6.88
C PRO A 232 -5.65 18.62 -6.30
N TYR A 233 -5.61 18.55 -4.97
CA TYR A 233 -4.87 17.62 -4.09
C TYR A 233 -3.43 17.22 -4.49
N GLU A 234 -2.45 17.63 -3.67
CA GLU A 234 -1.10 17.03 -3.62
C GLU A 234 -1.12 15.82 -2.66
N ALA A 235 -1.93 14.80 -2.98
CA ALA A 235 -1.51 13.43 -2.70
C ALA A 235 -0.28 13.14 -3.58
N LEU A 236 0.54 12.12 -3.28
CA LEU A 236 1.47 11.65 -4.33
C LEU A 236 0.61 11.41 -5.56
N SER A 237 0.82 12.23 -6.57
CA SER A 237 0.02 12.24 -7.76
C SER A 237 0.06 10.83 -8.32
N ARG A 238 -1.02 10.40 -8.97
CA ARG A 238 -1.02 9.13 -9.69
C ARG A 238 0.18 9.04 -10.64
N GLU A 239 0.74 10.17 -11.05
CA GLU A 239 2.00 10.30 -11.75
C GLU A 239 3.23 10.01 -10.87
N GLU A 240 3.33 10.49 -9.64
CA GLU A 240 4.46 10.20 -8.72
C GLU A 240 4.51 8.73 -8.30
N VAL A 241 3.36 8.13 -7.90
CA VAL A 241 3.29 6.69 -7.57
C VAL A 241 3.69 5.82 -8.77
N ARG A 242 3.38 6.27 -9.99
CA ARG A 242 3.85 5.62 -11.22
C ARG A 242 5.31 5.89 -11.53
N ALA A 243 5.79 7.11 -11.32
CA ALA A 243 7.19 7.46 -11.52
C ALA A 243 8.10 6.62 -10.62
N PHE A 244 7.64 6.29 -9.41
CA PHE A 244 8.33 5.35 -8.53
C PHE A 244 8.42 3.94 -9.13
N SER A 245 7.37 3.43 -9.77
CA SER A 245 7.40 2.16 -10.51
C SER A 245 8.38 2.18 -11.69
N GLU A 246 8.34 3.26 -12.46
CA GLU A 246 9.18 3.39 -13.66
C GLU A 246 10.66 3.50 -13.26
N MET A 247 10.95 4.15 -12.13
CA MET A 247 12.31 4.23 -11.57
C MET A 247 12.83 2.86 -11.12
N GLU A 248 12.01 2.05 -10.46
CA GLU A 248 12.38 0.68 -10.07
C GLU A 248 12.69 -0.20 -11.30
N ASP A 249 11.84 -0.14 -12.33
CA ASP A 249 12.04 -0.87 -13.59
C ASP A 249 13.32 -0.43 -14.31
N ASP A 250 13.61 0.87 -14.33
CA ASP A 250 14.80 1.43 -14.95
C ASP A 250 16.09 1.05 -14.20
N ASP A 251 16.08 1.11 -12.87
CA ASP A 251 17.21 0.70 -12.03
C ASP A 251 17.47 -0.81 -12.16
N LEU A 252 16.41 -1.63 -12.17
CA LEU A 252 16.53 -3.07 -12.39
C LEU A 252 17.12 -3.37 -13.77
N LYS A 253 16.64 -2.68 -14.80
CA LYS A 253 17.15 -2.81 -16.17
C LYS A 253 18.60 -2.36 -16.29
N ALA A 254 18.98 -1.28 -15.59
CA ALA A 254 20.36 -0.80 -15.54
C ALA A 254 21.28 -1.82 -14.85
N ALA A 255 20.85 -2.43 -13.74
CA ALA A 255 21.60 -3.45 -13.02
C ALA A 255 21.80 -4.74 -13.85
N ILE A 256 20.75 -5.18 -14.57
CA ILE A 256 20.85 -6.33 -15.50
C ILE A 256 21.82 -6.00 -16.65
N ALA A 257 21.73 -4.80 -17.23
CA ALA A 257 22.64 -4.36 -18.30
C ALA A 257 24.09 -4.28 -17.83
N ALA A 258 24.34 -3.75 -16.63
CA ALA A 258 25.66 -3.71 -16.02
C ALA A 258 26.22 -5.12 -15.79
N SER A 259 25.40 -6.05 -15.30
CA SER A 259 25.77 -7.45 -15.09
C SER A 259 26.10 -8.18 -16.40
N LEU A 260 25.37 -7.89 -17.49
CA LEU A 260 25.66 -8.44 -18.82
C LEU A 260 26.97 -7.90 -19.42
N LEU A 261 27.27 -6.62 -19.20
CA LEU A 261 28.52 -6.00 -19.62
C LEU A 261 29.72 -6.54 -18.83
N ASP A 262 29.56 -6.79 -17.53
CA ASP A 262 30.60 -7.39 -16.70
C ASP A 262 30.85 -8.87 -17.07
N ALA A 263 29.78 -9.62 -17.38
CA ALA A 263 29.89 -10.98 -17.91
C ALA A 263 30.58 -11.03 -19.30
N CYS A 264 30.34 -10.04 -20.18
CA CYS A 264 31.02 -9.99 -21.48
C CYS A 264 32.48 -9.56 -21.35
N ALA A 265 32.81 -8.70 -20.37
CA ALA A 265 34.19 -8.35 -20.03
C ALA A 265 34.96 -9.55 -19.43
N ALA A 266 34.31 -10.36 -18.61
CA ALA A 266 34.88 -11.61 -18.07
C ALA A 266 35.03 -12.72 -19.13
N GLY A 267 34.20 -12.73 -20.18
CA GLY A 267 34.30 -13.65 -21.32
C GLY A 267 35.40 -13.32 -22.33
N ALA A 268 36.05 -12.16 -22.21
CA ALA A 268 37.09 -11.69 -23.13
C ALA A 268 38.52 -12.14 -22.77
N ASN A 269 38.67 -13.23 -22.01
CA ASN A 269 39.99 -13.84 -21.81
C ASN A 269 40.02 -15.37 -22.05
N PRO A 270 39.92 -15.84 -23.31
CA PRO A 270 40.34 -17.17 -23.69
C PRO A 270 41.75 -17.10 -24.29
N GLY A 271 42.80 -17.28 -23.48
CA GLY A 271 44.13 -17.50 -24.06
C GLY A 271 45.35 -17.27 -23.19
N ALA A 272 45.63 -18.18 -22.25
CA ALA A 272 47.00 -18.55 -21.89
C ALA A 272 47.02 -19.86 -21.06
N VAL A 273 46.82 -21.00 -21.75
CA VAL A 273 47.33 -22.29 -21.25
C VAL A 273 48.57 -22.63 -22.06
N GLY A 274 49.69 -22.82 -21.38
CA GLY A 274 50.98 -23.20 -21.96
C GLY A 274 51.90 -23.86 -20.94
N SER A 275 51.70 -25.17 -20.77
CA SER A 275 52.49 -26.18 -20.05
C SER A 275 54.02 -25.98 -20.01
N SER A 276 54.64 -26.22 -18.84
CA SER A 276 55.90 -26.98 -18.76
C SER A 276 56.09 -27.68 -17.42
N SER A 277 56.33 -28.99 -17.52
CA SER A 277 56.52 -29.98 -16.47
C SER A 277 57.81 -29.79 -15.65
N GLN A 278 57.73 -30.28 -14.40
CA GLN A 278 58.77 -30.84 -13.53
C GLN A 278 60.26 -30.66 -13.91
N LYS A 279 61.05 -30.11 -12.97
CA LYS A 279 62.31 -30.75 -12.58
C LYS A 279 62.73 -30.39 -11.14
N GLU A 280 62.81 -31.45 -10.35
CA GLU A 280 63.47 -31.60 -9.07
C GLU A 280 64.99 -31.38 -9.20
N SER A 281 65.60 -30.61 -8.29
CA SER A 281 67.00 -30.81 -7.88
C SER A 281 67.34 -29.99 -6.64
N GLU A 282 67.82 -30.72 -5.63
CA GLU A 282 68.48 -30.28 -4.39
C GLU A 282 69.67 -29.31 -4.62
N LYS A 283 69.95 -28.49 -3.57
CA LYS A 283 71.24 -28.26 -2.87
C LYS A 283 71.64 -26.80 -2.63
N GLN A 284 71.90 -26.56 -1.33
CA GLN A 284 72.94 -25.71 -0.73
C GLN A 284 72.99 -24.21 -1.09
N LYS A 285 72.68 -23.36 -0.10
CA LYS A 285 73.72 -22.77 0.77
C LYS A 285 73.13 -22.30 2.09
#